data_AF-A0A454D333-F1
#
_entry.id   AF-A0A454D333-F1
#
_cell.length_a   1.000
_cell.length_b   1.000
_cell.length_c   1.000
_cell.angle_alpha   90.00
_cell.angle_beta   90.00
_cell.angle_gamma   90.00
#
_symmetry.space_group_name_H-M   'P 1'
#
loop_
_entity.id
_entity.type
_entity.pdbx_description
1 polymer ?
#
loop_
_entity_poly.entity_id
_entity_poly.type
_entity_poly.pdbx_seq_one_letter_code
_entity_poly.pdbx_strand_id
1 'polypeptide(L)'
;EYKGDPREVAISEDEVDYLIDIVNQHFVHQLSREDVVWTYSGVRPLCDDESDSPQAITRDYTLELDAEYDHAPLLSVFGGKLTTYRKLGEAAMKKLAPYLPEMGKDWTANQTLPGGNFSCSREQLAKMIHAKYSWASEAMLLRYVTQFGTQTWDLMEGTNSVEDLGHCFSEQASGVYQREIDYLMNHEMALTDEDILWRRTKLGLYMNEEEKIALAEYLKEKLQQKVVSLSQVS
;
A
#
# COMPACT_ATOMS: atom_id res chain seq x y z
N GLU A 1 -26.31 1.71 1.69
CA GLU A 1 -25.67 2.78 0.88
C GLU A 1 -25.06 3.77 1.86
N TYR A 2 -23.80 4.17 1.68
CA TYR A 2 -23.16 5.17 2.54
C TYR A 2 -23.40 6.56 1.96
N LYS A 3 -23.79 7.53 2.81
CA LYS A 3 -23.98 8.93 2.43
C LYS A 3 -23.15 9.80 3.35
N GLY A 4 -22.16 10.49 2.80
CA GLY A 4 -21.22 11.29 3.58
C GLY A 4 -19.89 11.47 2.87
N ASP A 5 -18.93 12.06 3.58
CA ASP A 5 -17.56 12.19 3.11
C ASP A 5 -16.88 10.81 3.14
N PRO A 6 -16.42 10.26 2.00
CA PRO A 6 -15.77 8.95 1.96
C PRO A 6 -14.48 8.87 2.79
N ARG A 7 -13.90 10.00 3.20
CA ARG A 7 -12.72 10.08 4.07
C ARG A 7 -13.04 9.82 5.54
N GLU A 8 -14.29 10.01 5.94
CA GLU A 8 -14.77 9.87 7.32
C GLU A 8 -15.45 8.51 7.54
N VAL A 9 -15.34 7.57 6.59
CA VAL A 9 -15.97 6.26 6.71
C VAL A 9 -15.26 5.43 7.79
N ALA A 10 -16.04 4.92 8.73
CA ALA A 10 -15.58 4.03 9.79
C ALA A 10 -16.52 2.83 9.90
N ILE A 11 -16.04 1.76 10.51
CA ILE A 11 -16.88 0.62 10.86
C ILE A 11 -17.87 1.03 11.95
N SER A 12 -19.10 0.55 11.86
CA SER A 12 -20.12 0.72 12.90
C SER A 12 -20.13 -0.45 13.89
N GLU A 13 -20.70 -0.23 15.08
CA GLU A 13 -20.87 -1.28 16.09
C GLU A 13 -21.70 -2.47 15.57
N ASP A 14 -22.74 -2.20 14.79
CA ASP A 14 -23.57 -3.24 14.18
C ASP A 14 -22.80 -4.08 13.16
N GLU A 15 -21.85 -3.48 12.42
CA GLU A 15 -20.98 -4.21 11.49
C GLU A 15 -19.97 -5.08 12.23
N VAL A 16 -19.46 -4.62 13.38
CA VAL A 16 -18.58 -5.43 14.24
C VAL A 16 -19.32 -6.67 14.73
N ASP A 17 -20.53 -6.50 15.28
CA ASP A 17 -21.34 -7.61 15.77
C ASP A 17 -21.71 -8.59 14.65
N TYR A 18 -22.13 -8.06 13.50
CA TYR A 18 -22.46 -8.88 12.33
C TYR A 18 -21.30 -9.80 11.92
N LEU A 19 -20.07 -9.29 11.90
CA LEU A 19 -18.89 -10.07 11.54
C LEU A 19 -18.54 -11.10 12.62
N ILE A 20 -18.58 -10.72 13.90
CA ILE A 20 -18.33 -11.63 15.04
C ILE A 20 -19.35 -12.77 15.04
N ASP A 21 -20.64 -12.46 14.86
CA ASP A 21 -21.71 -13.44 14.85
C ASP A 21 -21.52 -14.48 13.74
N ILE A 22 -21.14 -14.06 12.53
CA ILE A 22 -20.87 -14.99 11.43
C ILE A 22 -19.70 -15.91 11.74
N VAL A 23 -18.62 -15.38 12.32
CA VAL A 23 -17.46 -16.20 12.72
C VAL A 23 -17.86 -17.20 13.80
N ASN A 24 -18.56 -16.74 14.84
CA ASN A 24 -18.97 -17.56 15.98
C ASN A 24 -19.96 -18.67 15.61
N GLN A 25 -20.75 -18.48 14.55
CA GLN A 25 -21.62 -19.53 13.99
C GLN A 25 -20.85 -20.69 13.34
N HIS A 26 -19.61 -20.47 12.89
CA HIS A 26 -18.85 -21.46 12.10
C HIS A 26 -17.65 -22.06 12.84
N PHE A 27 -17.12 -21.37 13.87
CA PHE A 27 -15.88 -21.76 14.53
C PHE A 27 -16.09 -22.13 16.00
N VAL A 28 -15.32 -23.10 16.49
CA VAL A 28 -15.40 -23.55 17.90
C VAL A 28 -14.85 -22.50 18.86
N HIS A 29 -13.76 -21.83 18.48
CA HIS A 29 -13.21 -20.73 19.26
C HIS A 29 -14.05 -19.48 18.99
N GLN A 30 -14.70 -18.98 20.04
CA GLN A 30 -15.60 -17.84 19.97
C GLN A 30 -14.79 -16.55 20.17
N LEU A 31 -15.09 -15.55 19.35
CA LEU A 31 -14.54 -14.20 19.46
C LEU A 31 -15.52 -13.29 20.21
N SER A 32 -14.96 -12.34 20.96
CA SER A 32 -15.67 -11.18 21.49
C SER A 32 -15.14 -9.88 20.86
N ARG A 33 -15.77 -8.75 21.20
CA ARG A 33 -15.33 -7.44 20.69
C ARG A 33 -13.93 -7.07 21.18
N GLU A 34 -13.56 -7.54 22.35
CA GLU A 34 -12.24 -7.34 22.97
C GLU A 34 -11.12 -8.07 22.20
N ASP A 35 -11.44 -9.07 21.38
CA ASP A 35 -10.48 -9.74 20.51
C ASP A 35 -10.17 -8.95 19.22
N VAL A 36 -10.94 -7.90 18.93
CA VAL A 36 -10.74 -7.06 17.74
C VAL A 36 -9.60 -6.07 17.98
N VAL A 37 -8.44 -6.35 17.38
CA VAL A 37 -7.23 -5.54 17.57
C VAL A 37 -7.11 -4.32 16.65
N TRP A 38 -7.85 -4.29 15.53
CA TRP A 38 -7.87 -3.18 14.59
C TRP A 38 -9.05 -3.31 13.62
N THR A 39 -9.54 -2.17 13.12
CA THR A 39 -10.60 -2.12 12.11
C THR A 39 -10.24 -1.12 11.01
N TYR A 40 -10.77 -1.36 9.81
CA TYR A 40 -10.72 -0.40 8.71
C TYR A 40 -12.05 -0.46 7.95
N SER A 41 -12.40 0.64 7.30
CA SER A 41 -13.59 0.71 6.45
C SER A 41 -13.27 1.37 5.11
N GLY A 42 -14.13 1.16 4.14
CA GLY A 42 -13.96 1.71 2.80
C GLY A 42 -15.26 1.66 2.02
N VAL A 43 -15.55 2.74 1.30
CA VAL A 43 -16.68 2.80 0.38
C VAL A 43 -16.28 2.29 -1.00
N ARG A 44 -17.19 1.55 -1.65
CA ARG A 44 -16.97 1.09 -3.03
C ARG A 44 -17.64 2.08 -3.99
N PRO A 45 -16.90 2.72 -4.91
CA PRO A 45 -17.48 3.59 -5.93
C PRO A 45 -18.07 2.74 -7.05
N LEU A 46 -19.26 2.18 -6.81
CA LEU A 46 -19.95 1.35 -7.79
C LEU A 46 -20.66 2.22 -8.84
N CYS A 47 -20.73 1.74 -10.09
CA CYS A 47 -21.57 2.37 -11.10
C CYS A 47 -23.03 2.11 -10.71
N ASP A 48 -23.83 3.16 -10.60
CA ASP A 48 -25.26 3.03 -10.35
C ASP A 48 -25.91 2.40 -11.58
N ASP A 49 -26.34 1.15 -11.45
CA ASP A 49 -27.04 0.38 -12.47
C ASP A 49 -28.54 0.23 -12.15
N GLU A 50 -29.07 1.08 -11.26
CA GLU A 50 -30.45 1.08 -10.77
C GLU A 50 -30.85 -0.21 -10.01
N SER A 51 -29.89 -0.97 -9.48
CA SER A 51 -30.17 -2.18 -8.69
C SER A 51 -30.71 -1.89 -7.28
N ASP A 52 -31.81 -2.56 -6.89
CA ASP A 52 -32.49 -2.40 -5.59
C ASP A 52 -31.71 -2.88 -4.35
N SER A 53 -30.58 -3.59 -4.52
CA SER A 53 -29.76 -4.12 -3.41
C SER A 53 -28.28 -3.82 -3.60
N PRO A 54 -27.55 -3.30 -2.57
CA PRO A 54 -26.12 -3.03 -2.64
C PRO A 54 -25.26 -4.26 -2.99
N GLN A 55 -25.75 -5.48 -2.75
CA GLN A 55 -25.05 -6.71 -3.11
C GLN A 55 -25.23 -7.08 -4.60
N ALA A 56 -26.28 -6.57 -5.24
CA ALA A 56 -26.65 -6.88 -6.62
C ALA A 56 -26.04 -5.91 -7.65
N ILE A 57 -25.63 -4.70 -7.23
CA ILE A 57 -24.99 -3.71 -8.09
C ILE A 57 -23.76 -4.31 -8.79
N THR A 58 -23.66 -4.08 -10.10
CA THR A 58 -22.53 -4.54 -10.92
C THR A 58 -21.21 -4.08 -10.32
N ARG A 59 -20.28 -5.03 -10.24
CA ARG A 59 -18.90 -4.77 -9.82
C ARG A 59 -17.95 -4.65 -11.01
N ASP A 60 -18.48 -4.52 -12.21
CA ASP A 60 -17.68 -4.23 -13.40
C ASP A 60 -17.26 -2.75 -13.44
N TYR A 61 -16.41 -2.39 -14.38
CA TYR A 61 -15.99 -0.99 -14.58
C TYR A 61 -16.58 -0.40 -15.85
N THR A 62 -16.85 0.90 -15.81
CA THR A 62 -17.27 1.70 -16.97
C THR A 62 -16.23 2.79 -17.23
N LEU A 63 -15.89 2.97 -18.50
CA LEU A 63 -14.98 4.02 -18.97
C LEU A 63 -15.73 4.98 -19.89
N GLU A 64 -15.86 6.22 -19.47
CA GLU A 64 -16.52 7.28 -20.22
C GLU A 64 -15.47 8.26 -20.73
N LEU A 65 -15.45 8.48 -22.05
CA LEU A 65 -14.53 9.43 -22.69
C LEU A 65 -15.35 10.58 -23.23
N ASP A 66 -15.14 11.75 -22.67
CA ASP A 66 -15.61 13.01 -23.22
C ASP A 66 -14.51 13.63 -24.07
N ALA A 67 -14.84 13.92 -25.34
CA ALA A 67 -13.93 14.47 -26.31
C ALA A 67 -14.72 15.28 -27.35
N GLU A 68 -14.95 16.55 -27.03
CA GLU A 68 -15.44 17.54 -27.99
C GLU A 68 -14.31 18.01 -28.93
N TYR A 69 -14.67 18.42 -30.14
CA TYR A 69 -13.71 19.01 -31.08
C TYR A 69 -13.09 20.28 -30.46
N ASP A 70 -11.77 20.43 -30.61
CA ASP A 70 -10.92 21.50 -30.04
C ASP A 70 -10.69 21.49 -28.50
N HIS A 71 -11.14 20.45 -27.78
CA HIS A 71 -10.91 20.32 -26.34
C HIS A 71 -10.00 19.13 -25.97
N ALA A 72 -9.34 19.21 -24.81
CA ALA A 72 -8.53 18.11 -24.29
C ALA A 72 -9.45 16.96 -23.82
N PRO A 73 -9.14 15.69 -24.16
CA PRO A 73 -9.99 14.56 -23.80
C PRO A 73 -10.03 14.32 -22.29
N LEU A 74 -11.20 14.01 -21.75
CA LEU A 74 -11.41 13.62 -20.36
C LEU A 74 -11.89 12.18 -20.29
N LEU A 75 -11.11 11.30 -19.64
CA LEU A 75 -11.50 9.92 -19.39
C LEU A 75 -11.87 9.72 -17.91
N SER A 76 -13.13 9.36 -17.67
CA SER A 76 -13.67 9.06 -16.34
C SER A 76 -13.75 7.54 -16.10
N VAL A 77 -13.44 7.12 -14.88
CA VAL A 77 -13.50 5.71 -14.45
C VAL A 77 -14.56 5.55 -13.37
N PHE A 78 -15.53 4.68 -13.62
CA PHE A 78 -16.55 4.29 -12.64
C PHE A 78 -16.39 2.81 -12.30
N GLY A 79 -16.36 2.46 -11.01
CA GLY A 79 -16.07 1.09 -10.58
C GLY A 79 -14.60 0.70 -10.73
N GLY A 80 -14.36 -0.60 -10.95
CA GLY A 80 -13.01 -1.17 -11.06
C GLY A 80 -12.56 -1.91 -9.81
N LYS A 81 -12.41 -3.24 -9.93
CA LYS A 81 -11.85 -4.07 -8.86
C LYS A 81 -10.33 -4.03 -8.90
N LEU A 82 -9.71 -4.23 -7.75
CA LEU A 82 -8.27 -4.49 -7.67
C LEU A 82 -7.87 -5.68 -8.55
N THR A 83 -8.73 -6.69 -8.72
CA THR A 83 -8.44 -7.85 -9.58
C THR A 83 -8.41 -7.54 -11.08
N THR A 84 -9.09 -6.48 -11.53
CA THR A 84 -9.20 -6.12 -12.96
C THR A 84 -8.38 -4.89 -13.33
N TYR A 85 -7.68 -4.26 -12.38
CA TYR A 85 -7.00 -2.97 -12.56
C TYR A 85 -6.08 -2.93 -13.80
N ARG A 86 -5.31 -4.00 -14.06
CA ARG A 86 -4.38 -4.06 -15.20
C ARG A 86 -5.12 -4.01 -16.54
N LYS A 87 -6.21 -4.77 -16.66
CA LYS A 87 -7.05 -4.79 -17.87
C LYS A 87 -7.82 -3.48 -18.04
N LEU A 88 -8.30 -2.90 -16.94
CA LEU A 88 -8.91 -1.56 -16.94
C LEU A 88 -7.90 -0.52 -17.44
N GLY A 89 -6.65 -0.54 -16.96
CA GLY A 89 -5.58 0.33 -17.43
C GLY A 89 -5.30 0.19 -18.93
N GLU A 90 -5.20 -1.04 -19.45
CA GLU A 90 -5.08 -1.29 -20.90
C GLU A 90 -6.28 -0.72 -21.68
N ALA A 91 -7.51 -0.93 -21.20
CA ALA A 91 -8.72 -0.42 -21.85
C ALA A 91 -8.79 1.11 -21.84
N ALA A 92 -8.36 1.75 -20.75
CA ALA A 92 -8.26 3.20 -20.62
C ALA A 92 -7.27 3.79 -21.63
N MET A 93 -6.06 3.23 -21.71
CA MET A 93 -5.05 3.67 -22.68
C MET A 93 -5.52 3.48 -24.12
N LYS A 94 -6.25 2.39 -24.41
CA LYS A 94 -6.84 2.17 -25.73
C LYS A 94 -7.86 3.25 -26.13
N LYS A 95 -8.65 3.77 -25.19
CA LYS A 95 -9.58 4.89 -25.44
C LYS A 95 -8.84 6.20 -25.70
N LEU A 96 -7.70 6.42 -25.05
CA LEU A 96 -6.86 7.60 -25.23
C LEU A 96 -5.95 7.55 -26.46
N ALA A 97 -5.74 6.36 -27.05
CA ALA A 97 -4.88 6.14 -28.20
C ALA A 97 -5.05 7.15 -29.35
N PRO A 98 -6.28 7.52 -29.78
CA PRO A 98 -6.46 8.47 -30.88
C PRO A 98 -5.90 9.89 -30.60
N TYR A 99 -5.68 10.24 -29.34
CA TYR A 99 -5.20 11.55 -28.89
C TYR A 99 -3.69 11.55 -28.55
N LEU A 100 -3.03 10.39 -28.66
CA LEU A 100 -1.63 10.20 -28.31
C LEU A 100 -0.90 9.57 -29.52
N PRO A 101 -0.49 10.37 -30.52
CA PRO A 101 0.02 9.86 -31.80
C PRO A 101 1.31 9.04 -31.67
N GLU A 102 2.08 9.26 -30.62
CA GLU A 102 3.33 8.53 -30.34
C GLU A 102 3.15 7.37 -29.35
N MET A 103 1.91 7.00 -29.02
CA MET A 103 1.64 5.94 -28.04
C MET A 103 2.15 4.57 -28.52
N GLY A 104 2.87 3.88 -27.63
CA GLY A 104 3.35 2.52 -27.86
C GLY A 104 2.25 1.45 -27.81
N LYS A 105 2.66 0.19 -27.95
CA LYS A 105 1.78 -0.99 -27.85
C LYS A 105 1.54 -1.39 -26.39
N ASP A 106 0.47 -2.14 -26.16
CA ASP A 106 0.20 -2.81 -24.87
C ASP A 106 1.39 -3.68 -24.44
N TRP A 107 1.82 -3.55 -23.19
CA TRP A 107 3.04 -4.21 -22.68
C TRP A 107 2.89 -4.79 -21.26
N THR A 108 1.93 -4.29 -20.46
CA THR A 108 1.82 -4.59 -19.02
C THR A 108 1.59 -6.06 -18.69
N ALA A 109 1.02 -6.85 -19.61
CA ALA A 109 0.71 -8.27 -19.38
C ALA A 109 1.96 -9.13 -19.15
N ASN A 110 3.11 -8.73 -19.70
CA ASN A 110 4.37 -9.48 -19.61
C ASN A 110 5.41 -8.77 -18.75
N GLN A 111 5.03 -7.67 -18.09
CA GLN A 111 5.92 -6.92 -17.22
C GLN A 111 5.81 -7.40 -15.78
N THR A 112 6.96 -7.57 -15.14
CA THR A 112 7.03 -7.72 -13.69
C THR A 112 6.99 -6.35 -13.00
N LEU A 113 6.13 -6.22 -11.98
CA LEU A 113 6.10 -5.03 -11.13
C LEU A 113 7.41 -4.87 -10.34
N PRO A 114 7.81 -3.62 -9.99
CA PRO A 114 8.98 -3.37 -9.15
C PRO A 114 8.97 -4.23 -7.88
N GLY A 115 10.14 -4.76 -7.49
CA GLY A 115 10.29 -5.68 -6.36
C GLY A 115 9.85 -7.12 -6.66
N GLY A 116 9.03 -7.37 -7.69
CA GLY A 116 8.48 -8.70 -8.02
C GLY A 116 9.38 -9.58 -8.90
N ASN A 117 10.58 -9.12 -9.28
CA ASN A 117 11.42 -9.76 -10.30
C ASN A 117 12.25 -10.95 -9.76
N PHE A 118 11.56 -11.96 -9.23
CA PHE A 118 12.15 -13.21 -8.76
C PHE A 118 11.19 -14.39 -8.96
N SER A 119 11.73 -15.59 -9.17
CA SER A 119 10.96 -16.82 -9.46
C SER A 119 10.97 -17.83 -8.30
N CYS A 120 11.65 -17.53 -7.21
CA CYS A 120 11.71 -18.34 -6.01
C CYS A 120 10.65 -17.91 -4.98
N SER A 121 10.49 -18.69 -3.90
CA SER A 121 9.66 -18.26 -2.78
C SER A 121 10.29 -17.08 -2.04
N ARG A 122 9.48 -16.33 -1.28
CA ARG A 122 9.98 -15.22 -0.44
C ARG A 122 10.99 -15.70 0.59
N GLU A 123 10.77 -16.87 1.16
CA GLU A 123 11.68 -17.51 2.12
C GLU A 123 13.00 -17.88 1.47
N GLN A 124 12.97 -18.36 0.22
CA GLN A 124 14.18 -18.64 -0.54
C GLN A 124 14.96 -17.35 -0.85
N LEU A 125 14.28 -16.30 -1.29
CA LEU A 125 14.92 -14.99 -1.52
C LEU A 125 15.52 -14.43 -0.23
N ALA A 126 14.78 -14.47 0.89
CA ALA A 126 15.27 -14.02 2.20
C ALA A 126 16.52 -14.82 2.63
N LYS A 127 16.55 -16.14 2.42
CA LYS A 127 17.75 -16.97 2.66
C LYS A 127 18.93 -16.58 1.78
N MET A 128 18.71 -16.26 0.51
CA MET A 128 19.76 -15.79 -0.39
C MET A 128 20.34 -14.46 0.09
N ILE A 129 19.49 -13.54 0.55
CA ILE A 129 19.93 -12.26 1.14
C ILE A 129 20.68 -12.50 2.44
N HIS A 130 20.17 -13.37 3.32
CA HIS A 130 20.83 -13.73 4.57
C HIS A 130 22.22 -14.35 4.36
N ALA A 131 22.42 -15.12 3.29
CA ALA A 131 23.75 -15.65 2.96
C ALA A 131 24.79 -14.55 2.65
N LYS A 132 24.35 -13.37 2.18
CA LYS A 132 25.21 -12.20 1.97
C LYS A 132 25.31 -11.32 3.23
N TYR A 133 24.23 -11.20 3.99
CA TYR A 133 24.12 -10.38 5.19
C TYR A 133 23.88 -11.26 6.42
N SER A 134 24.83 -12.14 6.74
CA SER A 134 24.66 -13.18 7.79
C SER A 134 24.55 -12.64 9.21
N TRP A 135 24.80 -11.34 9.40
CA TRP A 135 24.60 -10.64 10.67
C TRP A 135 23.13 -10.21 10.87
N ALA A 136 22.34 -10.14 9.80
CA ALA A 136 20.97 -9.66 9.83
C ALA A 136 20.02 -10.75 10.31
N SER A 137 19.00 -10.38 11.09
CA SER A 137 17.97 -11.32 11.54
C SER A 137 17.20 -11.93 10.36
N GLU A 138 17.03 -13.26 10.33
CA GLU A 138 16.22 -13.94 9.32
C GLU A 138 14.76 -13.45 9.32
N ALA A 139 14.20 -13.15 10.50
CA ALA A 139 12.84 -12.64 10.63
C ALA A 139 12.68 -11.25 9.99
N MET A 140 13.66 -10.37 10.22
CA MET A 140 13.69 -9.03 9.59
C MET A 140 13.83 -9.15 8.07
N LEU A 141 14.73 -10.00 7.58
CA LEU A 141 14.91 -10.18 6.13
C LEU A 141 13.68 -10.81 5.47
N LEU A 142 12.99 -11.74 6.12
CA LEU A 142 11.73 -12.28 5.62
C LEU A 142 10.64 -11.19 5.55
N ARG A 143 10.57 -10.31 6.56
CA ARG A 143 9.67 -9.15 6.56
C ARG A 143 9.99 -8.20 5.41
N TYR A 144 11.26 -7.84 5.22
CA TYR A 144 11.71 -7.00 4.11
C TYR A 144 11.39 -7.60 2.76
N VAL A 145 11.67 -8.89 2.54
CA VAL A 145 11.35 -9.55 1.26
C VAL A 145 9.84 -9.63 1.04
N THR A 146 9.06 -9.81 2.10
CA THR A 146 7.59 -9.83 1.99
C THR A 146 7.05 -8.48 1.55
N GLN A 147 7.69 -7.39 1.99
CA GLN A 147 7.31 -6.02 1.72
C GLN A 147 7.87 -5.48 0.38
N PHE A 148 9.17 -5.60 0.19
CA PHE A 148 9.95 -4.96 -0.88
C PHE A 148 10.39 -5.93 -1.99
N GLY A 149 10.27 -7.25 -1.76
CA GLY A 149 10.76 -8.27 -2.70
C GLY A 149 12.25 -8.11 -3.01
N THR A 150 12.62 -8.04 -4.28
CA THR A 150 14.02 -7.84 -4.72
C THR A 150 14.60 -6.50 -4.33
N GLN A 151 13.78 -5.47 -4.07
CA GLN A 151 14.29 -4.17 -3.61
C GLN A 151 14.89 -4.25 -2.19
N THR A 152 14.71 -5.36 -1.48
CA THR A 152 15.48 -5.63 -0.26
C THR A 152 17.00 -5.65 -0.52
N TRP A 153 17.46 -6.00 -1.73
CA TRP A 153 18.88 -5.89 -2.07
C TRP A 153 19.37 -4.45 -2.03
N ASP A 154 18.61 -3.53 -2.60
CA ASP A 154 18.92 -2.09 -2.61
C ASP A 154 18.84 -1.52 -1.20
N LEU A 155 17.80 -1.92 -0.44
CA LEU A 155 17.68 -1.58 0.97
C LEU A 155 18.90 -2.04 1.77
N MET A 156 19.46 -3.22 1.50
CA MET A 156 20.62 -3.76 2.24
C MET A 156 21.98 -3.35 1.64
N GLU A 157 22.01 -2.54 0.59
CA GLU A 157 23.28 -2.22 -0.08
C GLU A 157 24.23 -1.40 0.83
N GLY A 158 25.48 -1.84 0.95
CA GLY A 158 26.52 -1.15 1.72
C GLY A 158 26.48 -1.36 3.23
N THR A 159 25.56 -2.18 3.76
CA THR A 159 25.49 -2.51 5.19
C THR A 159 26.35 -3.75 5.52
N ASN A 160 27.09 -3.67 6.62
CA ASN A 160 28.02 -4.70 7.08
C ASN A 160 27.71 -5.17 8.51
N SER A 161 26.88 -4.44 9.24
CA SER A 161 26.37 -4.84 10.56
C SER A 161 25.01 -4.21 10.85
N VAL A 162 24.40 -4.59 11.98
CA VAL A 162 23.10 -4.06 12.41
C VAL A 162 23.16 -2.56 12.68
N GLU A 163 24.32 -2.06 13.14
CA GLU A 163 24.56 -0.64 13.40
C GLU A 163 24.45 0.20 12.12
N ASP A 164 24.74 -0.37 10.95
CA ASP A 164 24.61 0.30 9.65
C ASP A 164 23.13 0.51 9.23
N LEU A 165 22.18 -0.14 9.91
CA LEU A 165 20.74 0.10 9.72
C LEU A 165 20.25 1.37 10.46
N GLY A 166 21.08 1.94 11.33
CA GLY A 166 20.79 3.15 12.09
C GLY A 166 19.92 2.90 13.31
N HIS A 167 19.19 3.94 13.74
CA HIS A 167 18.33 3.86 14.92
C HIS A 167 17.26 2.76 14.79
N CYS A 168 17.07 1.96 15.84
CA CYS A 168 16.00 0.99 15.91
C CYS A 168 14.77 1.62 16.57
N PHE A 169 13.67 1.74 15.82
CA PHE A 169 12.39 2.20 16.33
C PHE A 169 11.62 1.09 17.05
N SER A 170 11.79 -0.17 16.62
CA SER A 170 11.05 -1.28 17.22
C SER A 170 11.74 -2.63 16.99
N GLU A 171 12.23 -3.25 18.06
CA GLU A 171 12.72 -4.63 18.01
C GLU A 171 11.56 -5.63 17.93
N GLN A 172 10.45 -5.36 18.64
CA GLN A 172 9.29 -6.27 18.72
C GLN A 172 8.53 -6.41 17.39
N ALA A 173 8.55 -5.39 16.54
CA ALA A 173 7.98 -5.42 15.20
C ALA A 173 8.95 -6.03 14.17
N SER A 174 9.78 -7.00 14.59
CA SER A 174 10.80 -7.68 13.78
C SER A 174 11.84 -6.71 13.19
N GLY A 175 12.38 -5.83 14.04
CA GLY A 175 13.49 -4.93 13.71
C GLY A 175 13.12 -3.84 12.70
N VAL A 176 12.48 -2.76 13.17
CA VAL A 176 12.16 -1.57 12.38
C VAL A 176 13.28 -0.56 12.56
N TYR A 177 14.09 -0.37 11.51
CA TYR A 177 15.28 0.47 11.57
C TYR A 177 15.16 1.71 10.71
N GLN A 178 15.93 2.73 11.05
CA GLN A 178 16.03 4.00 10.33
C GLN A 178 16.17 3.84 8.82
N ARG A 179 17.00 2.89 8.40
CA ARG A 179 17.25 2.65 6.98
C ARG A 179 16.00 2.21 6.20
N GLU A 180 15.10 1.45 6.82
CA GLU A 180 13.80 1.10 6.23
C GLU A 180 12.93 2.35 6.05
N ILE A 181 12.89 3.20 7.07
CA ILE A 181 12.12 4.45 7.05
C ILE A 181 12.67 5.39 5.96
N ASP A 182 13.99 5.57 5.91
CA ASP A 182 14.68 6.35 4.88
C ASP A 182 14.39 5.81 3.47
N TYR A 183 14.36 4.49 3.28
CA TYR A 183 14.02 3.88 1.99
C TYR A 183 12.58 4.22 1.58
N LEU A 184 11.60 4.05 2.48
CA LEU A 184 10.20 4.37 2.25
C LEU A 184 10.01 5.86 1.88
N MET A 185 10.73 6.76 2.57
CA MET A 185 10.68 8.19 2.27
C MET A 185 11.25 8.53 0.89
N ASN A 186 12.39 7.92 0.55
CA ASN A 186 13.13 8.29 -0.66
C ASN A 186 12.62 7.58 -1.93
N HIS A 187 12.00 6.40 -1.81
CA HIS A 187 11.61 5.56 -2.95
C HIS A 187 10.09 5.30 -3.05
N GLU A 188 9.34 5.43 -1.95
CA GLU A 188 7.90 5.06 -1.92
C GLU A 188 6.97 6.22 -1.57
N MET A 189 7.47 7.46 -1.60
CA MET A 189 6.72 8.67 -1.28
C MET A 189 6.00 8.59 0.07
N ALA A 190 6.66 8.03 1.10
CA ALA A 190 6.15 8.09 2.45
C ALA A 190 6.42 9.48 3.05
N LEU A 191 5.35 10.26 3.26
CA LEU A 191 5.40 11.64 3.73
C LEU A 191 4.79 11.80 5.14
N THR A 192 3.96 10.84 5.56
CA THR A 192 3.43 10.79 6.92
C THR A 192 3.74 9.46 7.60
N ASP A 193 3.63 9.44 8.91
CA ASP A 193 3.70 8.22 9.72
C ASP A 193 2.63 7.22 9.30
N GLU A 194 1.41 7.67 8.99
CA GLU A 194 0.38 6.81 8.44
C GLU A 194 0.76 6.15 7.09
N ASP A 195 1.50 6.86 6.22
CA ASP A 195 1.99 6.27 4.98
C ASP A 195 2.83 5.04 5.28
N ILE A 196 3.69 5.11 6.29
CA ILE A 196 4.55 4.02 6.70
C ILE A 196 3.75 2.95 7.43
N LEU A 197 3.06 3.31 8.51
CA LEU A 197 2.46 2.38 9.47
C LEU A 197 1.29 1.59 8.88
N TRP A 198 0.52 2.19 7.96
CA TRP A 198 -0.76 1.64 7.52
C TRP A 198 -0.89 1.43 6.02
N ARG A 199 -0.10 2.12 5.19
CA ARG A 199 -0.21 2.01 3.72
C ARG A 199 0.92 1.19 3.12
N ARG A 200 2.17 1.65 3.28
CA ARG A 200 3.36 0.93 2.80
C ARG A 200 3.52 -0.34 3.59
N THR A 201 3.54 -0.25 4.92
CA THR A 201 3.64 -1.43 5.80
C THR A 201 2.32 -1.70 6.53
N LYS A 202 2.35 -2.62 7.51
CA LYS A 202 1.34 -2.80 8.55
C LYS A 202 1.96 -2.76 9.95
N LEU A 203 3.08 -2.05 10.10
CA LEU A 203 3.81 -1.93 11.37
C LEU A 203 2.97 -1.26 12.45
N GLY A 204 1.93 -0.49 12.10
CA GLY A 204 0.98 0.06 13.06
C GLY A 204 0.25 -0.99 13.93
N LEU A 205 0.16 -2.24 13.47
CA LEU A 205 -0.39 -3.37 14.23
C LEU A 205 0.59 -3.96 15.26
N TYR A 206 1.89 -3.71 15.10
CA TYR A 206 2.95 -4.38 15.86
C TYR A 206 3.75 -3.42 16.74
N MET A 207 3.84 -2.14 16.35
CA MET A 207 4.48 -1.10 17.12
C MET A 207 3.56 -0.60 18.24
N ASN A 208 4.14 -0.27 19.39
CA ASN A 208 3.42 0.38 20.47
C ASN A 208 3.34 1.90 20.24
N GLU A 209 2.57 2.61 21.08
CA GLU A 209 2.35 4.05 20.89
C GLU A 209 3.63 4.89 21.04
N GLU A 210 4.54 4.54 21.93
CA GLU A 210 5.81 5.25 22.11
C GLU A 210 6.69 5.13 20.85
N GLU A 211 6.75 3.94 20.26
CA GLU A 211 7.51 3.68 19.03
C GLU A 211 6.88 4.40 17.83
N LYS A 212 5.54 4.46 17.73
CA LYS A 212 4.84 5.22 16.69
C LYS A 212 5.13 6.71 16.80
N ILE A 213 5.12 7.26 18.02
CA ILE A 213 5.47 8.66 18.27
C ILE A 213 6.91 8.94 17.85
N ALA A 214 7.86 8.09 18.24
CA ALA A 214 9.27 8.24 17.86
C ALA A 214 9.47 8.24 16.33
N LEU A 215 8.77 7.36 15.62
CA LEU A 215 8.78 7.33 14.15
C LEU A 215 8.19 8.60 13.53
N ALA A 216 7.07 9.09 14.07
CA ALA A 216 6.43 10.32 13.60
C ALA A 216 7.31 11.57 13.82
N GLU A 217 7.97 11.66 14.97
CA GLU A 217 8.93 12.73 15.27
C GLU A 217 10.13 12.70 14.32
N TYR A 218 10.68 11.51 14.07
CA TYR A 218 11.77 11.33 13.12
C TYR A 218 11.39 11.78 11.70
N LEU A 219 10.21 11.38 11.21
CA LEU A 219 9.69 11.81 9.90
C LEU A 219 9.57 13.33 9.81
N LYS A 220 9.02 13.96 10.85
CA LYS A 220 8.83 15.41 10.91
C LYS A 220 10.17 16.15 10.86
N GLU A 221 11.17 15.69 11.59
CA GLU A 221 12.52 16.28 11.58
C GLU A 221 13.15 16.19 10.18
N LYS A 222 13.11 15.00 9.57
CA LYS A 222 13.71 14.76 8.25
C LYS A 222 13.04 15.55 7.13
N LEU A 223 11.72 15.69 7.17
CA LEU A 223 10.99 16.45 6.15
C LEU A 223 11.19 17.96 6.30
N GLN A 224 11.28 18.49 7.53
CA GLN A 224 11.60 19.90 7.75
C GLN A 224 12.97 20.28 7.20
N GLN A 225 13.98 19.39 7.33
CA GLN A 225 15.31 19.60 6.78
C GLN A 225 15.35 19.65 5.24
N LYS A 226 14.36 19.05 4.56
CA LYS A 226 14.27 19.05 3.09
C LYS A 226 13.51 20.25 2.50
N VAL A 227 12.82 21.05 3.31
CA VAL A 227 12.12 22.25 2.82
C VAL A 227 13.16 23.33 2.52
N VAL A 228 13.63 23.37 1.27
CA VAL A 228 14.44 24.48 0.77
C VAL A 228 13.53 25.71 0.70
N SER A 229 13.92 26.78 1.39
CA SER A 229 13.26 28.08 1.24
C SER A 229 13.34 28.51 -0.23
N LEU A 230 12.18 28.77 -0.85
CA LEU A 230 12.10 29.34 -2.20
C LEU A 230 12.86 30.67 -2.33
N SER A 231 13.28 31.28 -1.22
CA SER A 231 14.15 32.46 -1.19
C SER A 231 15.62 32.19 -1.56
N GLN A 232 16.02 30.95 -1.84
CA GLN A 232 17.41 30.61 -2.23
C GLN A 232 17.59 30.25 -3.71
N VAL A 233 16.54 30.35 -4.52
CA VAL A 233 16.65 30.33 -5.99
C VAL A 233 16.57 31.78 -6.46
N SER A 234 17.71 32.46 -6.47
CA SER A 234 17.92 33.78 -7.08
C SER A 234 19.13 33.72 -7.99
#